data_AF-A0A3R7J1Z9-F1
#
_entry.id   AF-A0A3R7J1Z9-F1
#
_cell.length_a   1.000
_cell.length_b   1.000
_cell.length_c   1.000
_cell.angle_alpha   90.00
_cell.angle_beta   90.00
_cell.angle_gamma   90.00
#
_symmetry.space_group_name_H-M   'P 1'
#
loop_
_entity.id
_entity.type
_entity.pdbx_description
1 polymer ?
#
loop_
_entity_poly.entity_id
_entity_poly.type
_entity_poly.pdbx_seq_one_letter_code
_entity_poly.pdbx_strand_id
1 'polypeptide(L)'
;MPNIDKVFVAREQYTADGFNGFVYRVFFHGNGVYGDVNQLTYTYNQLSQSLVDEQGGYIWTVVFKDSEGDLPQFICAVDSFATGTGCETDTLTDGNALSGSFIIEASASIPFNADAATMKAALEAMSWVGTVQVQQSAPSPQYGYTWTITFLDYRGDMPTLLVTSSLVGTGSQITVREVRKGNALGGTFMLAYLKSVTAPIEWDAHATAADSNSDGSSLQEKLEALDVVGQVNVQRSANPDQEGGYVWLVTFLDNVLNSGDLPLLQGNASTLSGEATVVDVQAGITNFRKEVVVFSCQATVGNVGFTYGGVTKEITFNAALSDVEALLSVVLFGVEAESISVTTNSAQTLLCVAANAKDIKIVFNRVYGDIQLGVAQGTTITSDATITPNTAASIDGVYYDNPALVMSGTFQVGYQGQYTRPLNAESTADQLRYGLEILDTIETISVTREQSYRALPGKIDVTEGEIFVTCSSGETCTFDSASYGLPGYTIRIDGDWYTIRTDLTSPGLDNTRLYLGDLNGREIGYLRSTDTYVTVYEWTK
;
A
#
# COMPACT_ATOMS: atom_id res chain seq x y z
N MET A 1 -5.63 18.81 -59.07
CA MET A 1 -4.88 17.54 -58.96
C MET A 1 -3.81 17.54 -60.06
N PRO A 2 -2.53 17.34 -59.74
CA PRO A 2 -1.41 17.53 -60.68
C PRO A 2 -1.24 16.45 -61.77
N ASN A 3 -2.14 15.47 -61.82
CA ASN A 3 -2.09 14.25 -62.64
C ASN A 3 -3.32 14.10 -63.58
N ILE A 4 -4.05 15.18 -63.85
CA ILE A 4 -5.16 15.23 -64.79
C ILE A 4 -4.67 15.89 -66.07
N ASP A 5 -4.54 15.10 -67.14
CA ASP A 5 -4.08 15.58 -68.44
C ASP A 5 -5.23 16.21 -69.25
N LYS A 6 -6.45 15.67 -69.12
CA LYS A 6 -7.66 16.13 -69.82
C LYS A 6 -8.93 15.92 -68.99
N VAL A 7 -9.89 16.84 -69.14
CA VAL A 7 -11.24 16.74 -68.55
C VAL A 7 -12.25 16.71 -69.69
N PHE A 8 -13.14 15.71 -69.69
CA PHE A 8 -14.25 15.60 -70.64
C PHE A 8 -15.57 15.79 -69.89
N VAL A 9 -16.51 16.55 -70.46
CA VAL A 9 -17.85 16.71 -69.89
C VAL A 9 -18.87 16.19 -70.90
N ALA A 10 -19.60 15.14 -70.55
CA ALA A 10 -20.74 14.66 -71.33
C ALA A 10 -22.04 15.20 -70.75
N ARG A 11 -22.90 15.74 -71.60
CA ARG A 11 -24.23 16.26 -71.25
C ARG A 11 -25.29 15.24 -71.66
N GLU A 12 -26.09 14.78 -70.71
CA GLU A 12 -27.24 13.91 -70.94
C GLU A 12 -28.54 14.62 -70.55
N GLN A 13 -29.61 14.41 -71.32
CA GLN A 13 -30.94 14.88 -70.96
C GLN A 13 -31.46 14.05 -69.78
N TYR A 14 -31.92 14.74 -68.73
CA TYR A 14 -32.52 14.10 -67.55
C TYR A 14 -33.97 14.51 -67.42
N THR A 15 -34.84 13.52 -67.50
CA THR A 15 -36.28 13.65 -67.34
C THR A 15 -36.77 12.60 -66.35
N ALA A 16 -36.76 12.96 -65.07
CA ALA A 16 -37.39 12.21 -63.99
C ALA A 16 -37.94 13.19 -62.95
N ASP A 17 -38.94 12.76 -62.16
CA ASP A 17 -39.57 13.51 -61.07
C ASP A 17 -40.09 14.92 -61.46
N GLY A 18 -40.60 15.06 -62.67
CA GLY A 18 -41.21 16.32 -63.15
C GLY A 18 -40.22 17.40 -63.56
N PHE A 19 -38.92 17.11 -63.56
CA PHE A 19 -37.88 18.02 -64.07
C PHE A 19 -37.48 17.67 -65.50
N ASN A 20 -37.20 18.71 -66.30
CA ASN A 20 -36.64 18.58 -67.64
C ASN A 20 -35.35 19.41 -67.68
N GLY A 21 -34.21 18.73 -67.55
CA GLY A 21 -32.91 19.37 -67.41
C GLY A 21 -31.77 18.55 -68.00
N PHE A 22 -30.54 18.93 -67.69
CA PHE A 22 -29.35 18.18 -68.09
C PHE A 22 -28.58 17.66 -66.88
N VAL A 23 -28.06 16.44 -66.98
CA VAL A 23 -27.03 15.89 -66.11
C VAL A 23 -25.70 15.97 -66.85
N TYR A 24 -24.68 16.53 -66.20
CA TYR A 24 -23.33 16.61 -66.75
C TYR A 24 -22.46 15.56 -66.06
N ARG A 25 -21.94 14.60 -66.82
CA ARG A 25 -20.91 13.66 -66.35
C ARG A 25 -19.54 14.21 -66.69
N VAL A 26 -18.69 14.38 -65.69
CA VAL A 26 -17.31 14.84 -65.88
C VAL A 26 -16.37 13.64 -65.76
N PHE A 27 -15.58 13.39 -66.79
CA PHE A 27 -14.56 12.35 -66.86
C PHE A 27 -13.17 12.99 -66.79
N PHE A 28 -12.32 12.48 -65.90
CA PHE A 28 -10.95 12.95 -65.75
C PHE A 28 -10.01 11.90 -66.32
N HIS A 29 -9.19 12.27 -67.31
CA HIS A 29 -8.21 11.39 -67.95
C HIS A 29 -6.79 11.89 -67.68
N GLY A 30 -5.90 10.99 -67.28
CA GLY A 30 -4.47 11.25 -67.14
C GLY A 30 -3.67 9.95 -67.01
N ASN A 31 -2.39 9.98 -67.33
CA ASN A 31 -1.48 8.84 -67.15
C ASN A 31 -1.27 8.57 -65.64
N GLY A 32 -2.18 7.81 -65.03
CA GLY A 32 -2.12 7.41 -63.62
C GLY A 32 -3.46 7.39 -62.87
N VAL A 33 -4.58 7.65 -63.53
CA VAL A 33 -5.91 7.54 -62.89
C VAL A 33 -6.36 6.06 -62.90
N TYR A 34 -6.04 5.31 -61.84
CA TYR A 34 -6.63 4.00 -61.58
C TYR A 34 -7.73 4.13 -60.53
N GLY A 35 -8.98 3.87 -60.93
CA GLY A 35 -10.16 3.82 -60.05
C GLY A 35 -11.23 4.85 -60.42
N ASP A 36 -12.48 4.53 -60.09
CA ASP A 36 -13.64 5.40 -60.29
C ASP A 36 -13.40 6.73 -59.55
N VAL A 37 -13.24 7.79 -60.33
CA VAL A 37 -13.05 9.16 -59.82
C VAL A 37 -14.40 9.63 -59.28
N ASN A 38 -14.42 10.07 -58.01
CA ASN A 38 -15.61 10.51 -57.28
C ASN A 38 -16.64 11.22 -58.18
N GLN A 39 -17.80 10.59 -58.33
CA GLN A 39 -18.94 11.12 -59.06
C GLN A 39 -19.48 12.37 -58.35
N LEU A 40 -19.16 13.56 -58.87
CA LEU A 40 -19.78 14.81 -58.42
C LEU A 40 -21.22 14.89 -58.95
N THR A 41 -22.17 14.39 -58.16
CA THR A 41 -23.60 14.51 -58.47
C THR A 41 -24.14 15.72 -57.72
N TYR A 42 -24.23 16.88 -58.38
CA TYR A 42 -24.86 18.07 -57.80
C TYR A 42 -26.30 18.20 -58.31
N THR A 43 -27.26 18.31 -57.38
CA THR A 43 -28.66 18.62 -57.70
C THR A 43 -28.84 20.13 -57.58
N TYR A 44 -29.07 20.83 -58.70
CA TYR A 44 -29.36 22.26 -58.71
C TYR A 44 -30.85 22.49 -58.47
N ASN A 45 -31.18 23.52 -57.68
CA ASN A 45 -32.57 23.87 -57.38
C ASN A 45 -33.11 24.89 -58.40
N GLN A 46 -32.23 25.78 -58.90
CA GLN A 46 -32.56 26.76 -59.94
C GLN A 46 -31.36 27.06 -60.85
N LEU A 47 -31.63 27.19 -62.15
CA LEU A 47 -30.70 27.69 -63.16
C LEU A 47 -31.41 28.83 -63.89
N SER A 48 -30.84 30.03 -63.90
CA SER A 48 -31.40 31.18 -64.61
C SER A 48 -30.38 31.81 -65.55
N GLN A 49 -30.84 32.24 -66.72
CA GLN A 49 -30.04 32.95 -67.71
C GLN A 49 -30.47 34.42 -67.75
N SER A 50 -29.53 35.35 -67.86
CA SER A 50 -29.83 36.76 -68.08
C SER A 50 -30.40 37.02 -69.49
N LEU A 51 -30.97 38.20 -69.69
CA LEU A 51 -31.11 38.74 -71.03
C LEU A 51 -29.72 38.95 -71.65
N VAL A 52 -29.68 38.98 -72.98
CA VAL A 52 -28.45 39.24 -73.73
C VAL A 52 -27.94 40.64 -73.43
N ASP A 53 -26.63 40.79 -73.19
CA ASP A 53 -26.01 42.11 -73.03
C ASP A 53 -25.83 42.84 -74.38
N GLU A 54 -25.32 44.07 -74.35
CA GLU A 54 -25.11 44.90 -75.54
C GLU A 54 -24.04 44.35 -76.50
N GLN A 55 -23.25 43.36 -76.07
CA GLN A 55 -22.21 42.68 -76.85
C GLN A 55 -22.57 41.23 -77.22
N GLY A 56 -23.78 40.75 -76.87
CA GLY A 56 -24.24 39.39 -77.21
C GLY A 56 -23.98 38.32 -76.14
N GLY A 57 -23.49 38.68 -74.95
CA GLY A 57 -23.17 37.78 -73.85
C GLY A 57 -24.36 37.41 -72.96
N TYR A 58 -24.19 36.36 -72.15
CA TYR A 58 -25.17 35.86 -71.18
C TYR A 58 -24.52 35.56 -69.84
N ILE A 59 -25.23 35.85 -68.76
CA ILE A 59 -24.89 35.41 -67.41
C ILE A 59 -25.77 34.21 -67.04
N TRP A 60 -25.16 33.15 -66.54
CA TRP A 60 -25.85 31.98 -66.01
C TRP A 60 -25.69 31.93 -64.50
N THR A 61 -26.79 31.97 -63.77
CA THR A 61 -26.82 31.83 -62.31
C THR A 61 -27.27 30.44 -61.93
N VAL A 62 -26.46 29.73 -61.15
CA VAL A 62 -26.74 28.38 -60.66
C VAL A 62 -26.94 28.44 -59.15
N VAL A 63 -28.07 27.95 -58.65
CA VAL A 63 -28.36 27.83 -57.22
C VAL A 63 -28.37 26.36 -56.83
N PHE A 64 -27.45 25.98 -55.95
CA PHE A 64 -27.37 24.63 -55.40
C PHE A 64 -28.39 24.45 -54.27
N LYS A 65 -29.05 23.30 -54.23
CA LYS A 65 -30.14 23.03 -53.29
C LYS A 65 -29.66 22.90 -51.84
N ASP A 66 -28.54 22.21 -51.64
CA ASP A 66 -27.99 21.85 -50.34
C ASP A 66 -26.49 22.12 -50.35
N SER A 67 -26.11 23.41 -50.38
CA SER A 67 -24.70 23.78 -50.21
C SER A 67 -24.40 23.76 -48.72
N GLU A 68 -24.02 22.59 -48.24
CA GLU A 68 -23.47 22.29 -46.92
C GLU A 68 -22.12 23.03 -46.67
N GLY A 69 -21.85 24.19 -47.28
CA GLY A 69 -20.58 24.90 -47.24
C GLY A 69 -20.26 25.60 -48.56
N ASP A 70 -19.09 26.21 -48.66
CA ASP A 70 -18.63 26.84 -49.90
C ASP A 70 -18.30 25.79 -50.97
N LEU A 71 -18.76 26.01 -52.20
CA LEU A 71 -18.45 25.15 -53.32
C LEU A 71 -17.26 25.69 -54.11
N PRO A 72 -16.46 24.80 -54.74
CA PRO A 72 -15.43 25.23 -55.66
C PRO A 72 -16.01 26.11 -56.78
N GLN A 73 -15.36 27.22 -57.07
CA GLN A 73 -15.74 28.10 -58.16
C GLN A 73 -15.69 27.35 -59.51
N PHE A 74 -16.65 27.65 -60.38
CA PHE A 74 -16.63 27.11 -61.74
C PHE A 74 -15.38 27.57 -62.49
N ILE A 75 -14.81 26.66 -63.29
CA ILE A 75 -13.67 26.94 -64.17
C ILE A 75 -14.20 27.10 -65.59
N CYS A 76 -13.84 28.21 -66.23
CA CYS A 76 -14.11 28.40 -67.65
C CYS A 76 -13.20 27.51 -68.50
N ALA A 77 -13.79 26.53 -69.18
CA ALA A 77 -13.12 25.78 -70.25
C ALA A 77 -13.70 26.24 -71.60
N VAL A 78 -12.83 26.77 -72.47
CA VAL A 78 -13.22 27.30 -73.78
C VAL A 78 -12.42 26.60 -74.88
N ASP A 79 -13.10 25.96 -75.83
CA ASP A 79 -12.43 25.18 -76.88
C ASP A 79 -12.12 25.99 -78.15
N SER A 80 -12.75 27.16 -78.38
CA SER A 80 -12.48 28.07 -79.52
C SER A 80 -13.35 29.34 -79.44
N PHE A 81 -13.05 30.26 -78.53
CA PHE A 81 -13.72 31.58 -78.52
C PHE A 81 -13.15 32.50 -79.61
N ALA A 82 -14.00 33.35 -80.20
CA ALA A 82 -13.55 34.39 -81.13
C ALA A 82 -12.75 35.47 -80.39
N THR A 83 -11.88 36.19 -81.11
CA THR A 83 -11.08 37.28 -80.54
C THR A 83 -11.98 38.34 -79.89
N GLY A 84 -11.82 38.55 -78.56
CA GLY A 84 -12.61 39.50 -77.78
C GLY A 84 -13.76 38.87 -76.97
N THR A 85 -13.96 37.55 -77.01
CA THR A 85 -14.93 36.84 -76.16
C THR A 85 -14.25 36.26 -74.93
N GLY A 86 -14.85 36.45 -73.75
CA GLY A 86 -14.36 35.93 -72.47
C GLY A 86 -15.40 35.07 -71.76
N CYS A 87 -14.94 34.23 -70.83
CA CYS A 87 -15.79 33.56 -69.86
C CYS A 87 -15.25 33.94 -68.49
N GLU A 88 -16.14 34.42 -67.63
CA GLU A 88 -15.85 34.79 -66.26
C GLU A 88 -16.81 34.04 -65.34
N THR A 89 -16.34 33.69 -64.15
CA THR A 89 -17.15 33.07 -63.12
C THR A 89 -17.08 33.93 -61.87
N ASP A 90 -18.19 34.07 -61.18
CA ASP A 90 -18.28 34.83 -59.93
C ASP A 90 -19.19 34.09 -58.94
N THR A 91 -18.98 34.34 -57.66
CA THR A 91 -19.76 33.77 -56.56
C THR A 91 -20.78 34.82 -56.11
N LEU A 92 -22.07 34.55 -56.34
CA LEU A 92 -23.14 35.50 -56.00
C LEU A 92 -23.49 35.49 -54.50
N THR A 93 -23.38 34.34 -53.85
CA THR A 93 -23.62 34.18 -52.41
C THR A 93 -22.76 33.01 -51.92
N ASP A 94 -22.02 33.24 -50.85
CA ASP A 94 -21.22 32.19 -50.19
C ASP A 94 -22.13 31.10 -49.62
N GLY A 95 -21.58 29.91 -49.45
CA GLY A 95 -22.26 28.80 -48.80
C GLY A 95 -22.40 29.02 -47.30
N ASN A 96 -23.09 28.10 -46.63
CA ASN A 96 -23.20 28.15 -45.17
C ASN A 96 -21.89 27.66 -44.52
N ALA A 97 -20.93 28.56 -44.31
CA ALA A 97 -19.67 28.27 -43.63
C ALA A 97 -19.65 28.86 -42.20
N LEU A 98 -19.08 28.10 -41.26
CA LEU A 98 -18.83 28.60 -39.92
C LEU A 98 -17.70 29.64 -39.92
N SER A 99 -17.87 30.69 -39.14
CA SER A 99 -16.83 31.69 -38.88
C SER A 99 -16.98 32.29 -37.48
N GLY A 100 -16.11 33.24 -37.11
CA GLY A 100 -16.15 33.91 -35.81
C GLY A 100 -15.29 33.22 -34.76
N SER A 101 -15.74 33.26 -33.50
CA SER A 101 -14.97 32.77 -32.35
C SER A 101 -15.87 32.33 -31.20
N PHE A 102 -15.28 31.67 -30.22
CA PHE A 102 -15.94 31.30 -28.97
C PHE A 102 -14.96 31.42 -27.80
N ILE A 103 -15.49 31.44 -26.59
CA ILE A 103 -14.72 31.46 -25.35
C ILE A 103 -15.12 30.24 -24.53
N ILE A 104 -14.14 29.53 -23.98
CA ILE A 104 -14.35 28.46 -23.02
C ILE A 104 -14.05 29.03 -21.63
N GLU A 105 -15.05 29.06 -20.75
CA GLU A 105 -14.93 29.64 -19.41
C GLU A 105 -14.35 31.07 -19.44
N ALA A 106 -13.13 31.26 -18.91
CA ALA A 106 -12.41 32.53 -18.87
C ALA A 106 -11.19 32.55 -19.81
N SER A 107 -11.14 31.68 -20.82
CA SER A 107 -10.05 31.63 -21.79
C SER A 107 -9.96 32.92 -22.62
N ALA A 108 -8.85 33.11 -23.32
CA ALA A 108 -8.82 34.04 -24.44
C ALA A 108 -9.81 33.61 -25.54
N SER A 109 -10.23 34.55 -26.39
CA SER A 109 -11.09 34.27 -27.55
C SER A 109 -10.44 33.26 -28.49
N ILE A 110 -11.12 32.15 -28.77
CA ILE A 110 -10.64 31.04 -29.59
C ILE A 110 -11.28 31.14 -30.99
N PRO A 111 -10.50 31.25 -32.07
CA PRO A 111 -11.03 31.23 -33.43
C PRO A 111 -11.84 29.97 -33.74
N PHE A 112 -12.88 30.08 -34.58
CA PHE A 112 -13.72 28.93 -34.96
C PHE A 112 -12.93 27.75 -35.57
N ASN A 113 -11.78 28.01 -36.19
CA ASN A 113 -10.91 27.04 -36.85
C ASN A 113 -9.58 26.84 -36.11
N ALA A 114 -9.51 27.20 -34.81
CA ALA A 114 -8.29 27.06 -34.01
C ALA A 114 -7.71 25.64 -34.10
N ASP A 115 -6.42 25.54 -34.40
CA ASP A 115 -5.72 24.27 -34.37
C ASP A 115 -5.56 23.73 -32.94
N ALA A 116 -5.16 22.46 -32.82
CA ALA A 116 -5.00 21.82 -31.52
C ALA A 116 -4.01 22.56 -30.59
N ALA A 117 -2.96 23.18 -31.15
CA ALA A 117 -1.96 23.92 -30.39
C ALA A 117 -2.54 25.23 -29.83
N THR A 118 -3.31 25.96 -30.63
CA THR A 118 -3.98 27.20 -30.24
C THR A 118 -5.03 26.93 -29.15
N MET A 119 -5.83 25.87 -29.32
CA MET A 119 -6.80 25.44 -28.31
C MET A 119 -6.10 25.03 -27.00
N LYS A 120 -5.03 24.24 -27.07
CA LYS A 120 -4.21 23.86 -25.91
C LYS A 120 -3.70 25.10 -25.18
N ALA A 121 -3.07 26.04 -25.89
CA ALA A 121 -2.52 27.25 -25.30
C ALA A 121 -3.59 28.11 -24.60
N ALA A 122 -4.79 28.23 -25.19
CA ALA A 122 -5.90 28.96 -24.59
C ALA A 122 -6.41 28.33 -23.29
N LEU A 123 -6.43 26.99 -23.21
CA LEU A 123 -6.85 26.24 -22.03
C LEU A 123 -5.79 26.28 -20.92
N GLU A 124 -4.51 26.04 -21.25
CA GLU A 124 -3.40 26.02 -20.27
C GLU A 124 -3.08 27.40 -19.70
N ALA A 125 -3.48 28.48 -20.38
CA ALA A 125 -3.38 29.83 -19.85
C ALA A 125 -4.32 30.07 -18.65
N MET A 126 -5.36 29.25 -18.47
CA MET A 126 -6.20 29.30 -17.29
C MET A 126 -5.52 28.56 -16.14
N SER A 127 -5.24 29.28 -15.05
CA SER A 127 -4.45 28.77 -13.91
C SER A 127 -5.03 27.54 -13.22
N TRP A 128 -6.31 27.23 -13.41
CA TRP A 128 -7.00 26.10 -12.78
C TRP A 128 -7.06 24.83 -13.64
N VAL A 129 -6.75 24.90 -14.94
CA VAL A 129 -6.92 23.77 -15.89
C VAL A 129 -5.72 22.81 -15.89
N GLY A 130 -4.50 23.34 -15.69
CA GLY A 130 -3.27 22.55 -15.78
C GLY A 130 -2.93 22.11 -17.21
N THR A 131 -2.09 21.08 -17.36
CA THR A 131 -1.67 20.60 -18.69
C THR A 131 -2.77 19.81 -19.38
N VAL A 132 -3.00 20.08 -20.67
CA VAL A 132 -3.97 19.37 -21.50
C VAL A 132 -3.37 18.84 -22.80
N GLN A 133 -3.92 17.75 -23.30
CA GLN A 133 -3.71 17.26 -24.65
C GLN A 133 -4.96 17.53 -25.48
N VAL A 134 -4.81 18.16 -26.64
CA VAL A 134 -5.93 18.46 -27.55
C VAL A 134 -5.73 17.73 -28.87
N GLN A 135 -6.79 17.11 -29.37
CA GLN A 135 -6.85 16.53 -30.71
C GLN A 135 -8.01 17.14 -31.47
N GLN A 136 -7.78 17.54 -32.72
CA GLN A 136 -8.80 18.14 -33.59
C GLN A 136 -9.21 17.14 -34.68
N SER A 137 -10.50 17.10 -35.02
CA SER A 137 -11.02 16.33 -36.15
C SER A 137 -10.69 16.98 -37.50
N ALA A 138 -10.87 16.24 -38.59
CA ALA A 138 -11.02 16.86 -39.91
C ALA A 138 -12.25 17.81 -39.93
N PRO A 139 -12.22 18.87 -40.74
CA PRO A 139 -13.35 19.78 -40.87
C PRO A 139 -14.57 19.08 -41.49
N SER A 140 -15.77 19.47 -41.06
CA SER A 140 -17.00 19.21 -41.80
C SER A 140 -17.05 20.05 -43.09
N PRO A 141 -17.99 19.77 -44.02
CA PRO A 141 -18.19 20.63 -45.20
C PRO A 141 -18.46 22.11 -44.89
N GLN A 142 -19.06 22.42 -43.73
CA GLN A 142 -19.27 23.81 -43.25
C GLN A 142 -18.08 24.36 -42.44
N TYR A 143 -16.92 23.68 -42.45
CA TYR A 143 -15.77 23.99 -41.60
C TYR A 143 -16.04 23.89 -40.09
N GLY A 144 -16.90 22.95 -39.68
CA GLY A 144 -17.07 22.59 -38.27
C GLY A 144 -15.96 21.65 -37.80
N TYR A 145 -15.52 21.80 -36.55
CA TYR A 145 -14.46 21.00 -35.94
C TYR A 145 -14.93 20.39 -34.62
N THR A 146 -14.42 19.20 -34.29
CA THR A 146 -14.51 18.60 -32.97
C THR A 146 -13.14 18.57 -32.32
N TRP A 147 -13.02 19.11 -31.11
CA TRP A 147 -11.81 19.01 -30.29
C TRP A 147 -12.04 18.02 -29.15
N THR A 148 -11.18 17.01 -29.06
CA THR A 148 -11.09 16.10 -27.91
C THR A 148 -10.00 16.62 -26.98
N ILE A 149 -10.39 16.98 -25.75
CA ILE A 149 -9.48 17.51 -24.72
C ILE A 149 -9.29 16.43 -23.65
N THR A 150 -8.04 16.07 -23.40
CA THR A 150 -7.63 15.18 -22.31
C THR A 150 -6.88 16.01 -21.28
N PHE A 151 -7.40 16.08 -20.05
CA PHE A 151 -6.73 16.73 -18.94
C PHE A 151 -5.71 15.77 -18.34
N LEU A 152 -4.45 16.20 -18.22
CA LEU A 152 -3.36 15.34 -17.76
C LEU A 152 -3.05 15.56 -16.27
N ASP A 153 -3.21 16.79 -15.79
CA ASP A 153 -2.89 17.16 -14.40
C ASP A 153 -4.12 17.47 -13.55
N TYR A 154 -5.30 17.56 -14.18
CA TYR A 154 -6.54 17.85 -13.47
C TYR A 154 -6.96 16.63 -12.64
N ARG A 155 -7.09 16.81 -11.33
CA ARG A 155 -7.47 15.73 -10.41
C ARG A 155 -8.98 15.69 -10.22
N GLY A 156 -9.55 14.50 -10.35
CA GLY A 156 -10.98 14.26 -10.16
C GLY A 156 -11.85 14.59 -11.35
N ASP A 157 -13.15 14.67 -11.10
CA ASP A 157 -14.14 14.90 -12.13
C ASP A 157 -14.12 16.34 -12.62
N MET A 158 -14.01 16.52 -13.93
CA MET A 158 -13.84 17.84 -14.53
C MET A 158 -15.22 18.49 -14.72
N PRO A 159 -15.50 19.64 -14.08
CA PRO A 159 -16.78 20.30 -14.23
C PRO A 159 -17.05 20.63 -15.70
N THR A 160 -18.27 20.39 -16.18
CA THR A 160 -18.64 20.68 -17.57
C THR A 160 -18.24 22.09 -17.98
N LEU A 161 -17.36 22.19 -18.98
CA LEU A 161 -16.93 23.47 -19.53
C LEU A 161 -18.11 24.25 -20.11
N LEU A 162 -18.26 25.49 -19.68
CA LEU A 162 -19.18 26.45 -20.26
C LEU A 162 -18.51 27.12 -21.46
N VAL A 163 -19.28 27.22 -22.55
CA VAL A 163 -18.82 27.85 -23.78
C VAL A 163 -19.77 28.97 -24.17
N THR A 164 -19.20 30.15 -24.39
CA THR A 164 -19.92 31.28 -24.95
C THR A 164 -19.54 31.42 -26.41
N SER A 165 -20.50 31.25 -27.31
CA SER A 165 -20.26 31.36 -28.75
C SER A 165 -20.52 32.78 -29.26
N SER A 166 -19.64 33.21 -30.16
CA SER A 166 -19.87 34.32 -31.11
C SER A 166 -19.64 33.80 -32.52
N LEU A 167 -20.06 32.55 -32.75
CA LEU A 167 -19.96 31.88 -34.04
C LEU A 167 -21.02 32.46 -34.98
N VAL A 168 -20.64 32.55 -36.25
CA VAL A 168 -21.50 33.02 -37.34
C VAL A 168 -21.66 31.88 -38.33
N GLY A 169 -22.90 31.69 -38.80
CA GLY A 169 -23.30 30.59 -39.68
C GLY A 169 -24.73 30.17 -39.36
N THR A 170 -25.51 29.80 -40.36
CA THR A 170 -26.88 29.34 -40.15
C THR A 170 -26.86 28.01 -39.39
N GLY A 171 -27.52 27.97 -38.23
CA GLY A 171 -27.54 26.78 -37.36
C GLY A 171 -26.25 26.54 -36.58
N SER A 172 -25.36 27.53 -36.46
CA SER A 172 -24.12 27.40 -35.70
C SER A 172 -24.40 27.07 -34.23
N GLN A 173 -23.85 25.95 -33.75
CA GLN A 173 -23.84 25.62 -32.34
C GLN A 173 -22.46 25.12 -31.92
N ILE A 174 -22.17 25.26 -30.64
CA ILE A 174 -21.06 24.57 -29.98
C ILE A 174 -21.62 23.79 -28.81
N THR A 175 -21.22 22.53 -28.68
CA THR A 175 -21.70 21.63 -27.62
C THR A 175 -20.52 21.00 -26.94
N VAL A 176 -20.51 21.04 -25.61
CA VAL A 176 -19.54 20.31 -24.79
C VAL A 176 -20.18 19.02 -24.32
N ARG A 177 -19.45 17.92 -24.48
CA ARG A 177 -19.84 16.61 -23.96
C ARG A 177 -18.65 15.96 -23.30
N GLU A 178 -18.84 15.53 -22.07
CA GLU A 178 -17.89 14.70 -21.36
C GLU A 178 -17.79 13.32 -22.03
N VAL A 179 -16.57 12.93 -22.41
CA VAL A 179 -16.30 11.63 -23.07
C VAL A 179 -15.99 10.55 -22.04
N ARG A 180 -15.27 10.91 -20.98
CA ARG A 180 -14.89 10.03 -19.88
C ARG A 180 -14.86 10.85 -18.59
N LYS A 181 -15.57 10.36 -17.57
CA LYS A 181 -15.61 10.96 -16.25
C LYS A 181 -14.27 10.83 -15.54
N GLY A 182 -13.84 11.87 -14.84
CA GLY A 182 -12.66 11.81 -13.98
C GLY A 182 -12.91 10.97 -12.74
N ASN A 183 -11.87 10.33 -12.20
CA ASN A 183 -11.93 9.60 -10.95
C ASN A 183 -11.25 10.42 -9.84
N ALA A 184 -11.96 10.63 -8.73
CA ALA A 184 -11.38 11.17 -7.51
C ALA A 184 -11.91 10.37 -6.31
N LEU A 185 -10.99 10.01 -5.43
CA LEU A 185 -11.30 9.45 -4.14
C LEU A 185 -11.84 10.53 -3.21
N GLY A 186 -12.84 10.15 -2.43
CA GLY A 186 -13.53 11.04 -1.50
C GLY A 186 -14.43 10.26 -0.55
N GLY A 187 -15.07 10.96 0.37
CA GLY A 187 -15.93 10.34 1.38
C GLY A 187 -15.14 9.65 2.47
N THR A 188 -15.71 8.60 3.04
CA THR A 188 -15.13 7.90 4.20
C THR A 188 -14.95 6.42 3.94
N PHE A 189 -14.06 5.80 4.68
CA PHE A 189 -13.98 4.34 4.81
C PHE A 189 -14.00 3.94 6.29
N MET A 190 -14.20 2.66 6.57
CA MET A 190 -14.12 2.11 7.92
C MET A 190 -13.14 0.95 7.91
N LEU A 191 -12.40 0.77 9.00
CA LEU A 191 -11.57 -0.40 9.22
C LEU A 191 -12.23 -1.29 10.28
N ALA A 192 -12.18 -2.59 10.08
CA ALA A 192 -12.62 -3.56 11.07
C ALA A 192 -11.43 -4.41 11.51
N TYR A 193 -11.29 -4.53 12.83
CA TYR A 193 -10.34 -5.44 13.47
C TYR A 193 -11.13 -6.40 14.35
N LEU A 194 -10.99 -7.70 14.10
CA LEU A 194 -11.85 -8.75 14.69
C LEU A 194 -13.34 -8.46 14.43
N LYS A 195 -14.12 -8.15 15.49
CA LYS A 195 -15.56 -7.83 15.42
C LYS A 195 -15.85 -6.36 15.70
N SER A 196 -14.80 -5.55 15.90
CA SER A 196 -14.93 -4.13 16.19
C SER A 196 -14.64 -3.32 14.93
N VAL A 197 -15.42 -2.26 14.72
CA VAL A 197 -15.34 -1.42 13.53
C VAL A 197 -15.10 0.01 13.97
N THR A 198 -14.15 0.69 13.32
CA THR A 198 -13.88 2.11 13.59
C THR A 198 -15.10 2.97 13.28
N ALA A 199 -15.17 4.15 13.87
CA ALA A 199 -15.98 5.22 13.30
C ALA A 199 -15.48 5.56 11.87
N PRO A 200 -16.29 6.25 11.03
CA PRO A 200 -15.86 6.67 9.70
C PRO A 200 -14.53 7.43 9.73
N ILE A 201 -13.64 7.05 8.82
CA ILE A 201 -12.32 7.64 8.60
C ILE A 201 -12.38 8.38 7.28
N GLU A 202 -12.05 9.68 7.28
CA GLU A 202 -11.97 10.47 6.04
C GLU A 202 -10.92 9.88 5.08
N TRP A 203 -11.19 9.92 3.78
CA TRP A 203 -10.28 9.40 2.74
C TRP A 203 -8.86 10.00 2.82
N ASP A 204 -8.74 11.25 3.28
CA ASP A 204 -7.50 12.01 3.44
C ASP A 204 -7.11 12.24 4.91
N ALA A 205 -7.67 11.46 5.84
CA ALA A 205 -7.41 11.59 7.28
C ALA A 205 -5.91 11.73 7.59
N HIS A 206 -5.58 12.43 8.67
CA HIS A 206 -4.21 12.51 9.18
C HIS A 206 -3.72 11.15 9.72
N ALA A 207 -2.40 10.94 9.73
CA ALA A 207 -1.85 9.67 10.13
C ALA A 207 -1.87 9.48 11.64
N THR A 208 -1.27 10.43 12.33
CA THR A 208 -1.07 10.36 13.77
C THR A 208 -1.94 11.36 14.50
N ALA A 209 -2.15 11.13 15.79
CA ALA A 209 -2.79 12.09 16.68
C ALA A 209 -2.02 13.42 16.76
N ALA A 210 -0.70 13.42 16.50
CA ALA A 210 0.08 14.65 16.45
C ALA A 210 -0.28 15.49 15.22
N ASP A 211 -0.46 14.85 14.07
CA ASP A 211 -0.78 15.52 12.80
C ASP A 211 -2.19 16.11 12.79
N SER A 212 -3.14 15.44 13.46
CA SER A 212 -4.52 15.92 13.63
C SER A 212 -4.70 16.91 14.78
N ASN A 213 -3.64 17.23 15.54
CA ASN A 213 -3.74 17.94 16.82
C ASN A 213 -4.65 17.26 17.85
N SER A 214 -4.72 15.93 17.79
CA SER A 214 -5.43 15.06 18.72
C SER A 214 -6.92 15.36 18.81
N ASP A 215 -7.53 15.70 17.67
CA ASP A 215 -8.95 16.04 17.55
C ASP A 215 -9.85 14.80 17.35
N GLY A 216 -9.27 13.59 17.33
CA GLY A 216 -9.96 12.33 17.11
C GLY A 216 -10.22 11.99 15.65
N SER A 217 -9.67 12.72 14.68
CA SER A 217 -9.90 12.51 13.25
C SER A 217 -8.85 11.63 12.56
N SER A 218 -7.67 11.43 13.15
CA SER A 218 -6.60 10.65 12.50
C SER A 218 -6.90 9.15 12.45
N LEU A 219 -6.29 8.45 11.49
CA LEU A 219 -6.42 7.00 11.35
C LEU A 219 -5.94 6.28 12.63
N GLN A 220 -4.84 6.75 13.23
CA GLN A 220 -4.35 6.23 14.51
C GLN A 220 -5.43 6.31 15.61
N GLU A 221 -5.99 7.50 15.83
CA GLU A 221 -7.00 7.71 16.88
C GLU A 221 -8.25 6.85 16.66
N LYS A 222 -8.67 6.66 15.39
CA LYS A 222 -9.82 5.83 15.04
C LYS A 222 -9.58 4.35 15.32
N LEU A 223 -8.36 3.85 15.12
CA LEU A 223 -7.98 2.48 15.44
C LEU A 223 -7.83 2.27 16.95
N GLU A 224 -7.12 3.16 17.66
CA GLU A 224 -6.89 3.07 19.11
C GLU A 224 -8.19 3.30 19.92
N ALA A 225 -9.24 3.85 19.32
CA ALA A 225 -10.56 3.94 19.92
C ALA A 225 -11.31 2.59 19.98
N LEU A 226 -10.80 1.53 19.33
CA LEU A 226 -11.36 0.19 19.45
C LEU A 226 -10.81 -0.50 20.71
N ASP A 227 -11.67 -0.96 21.62
CA ASP A 227 -11.24 -1.65 22.85
C ASP A 227 -10.35 -2.90 22.63
N VAL A 228 -10.34 -3.43 21.40
CA VAL A 228 -9.56 -4.60 20.97
C VAL A 228 -8.24 -4.23 20.28
N VAL A 229 -7.93 -2.94 20.18
CA VAL A 229 -6.70 -2.40 19.59
C VAL A 229 -6.04 -1.50 20.63
N GLY A 230 -4.81 -1.84 21.01
CA GLY A 230 -3.95 -0.98 21.81
C GLY A 230 -3.20 0.03 20.94
N GLN A 231 -2.07 0.51 21.43
CA GLN A 231 -1.27 1.51 20.73
C GLN A 231 -0.85 1.04 19.32
N VAL A 232 -1.02 1.92 18.33
CA VAL A 232 -0.56 1.70 16.95
C VAL A 232 0.28 2.88 16.46
N ASN A 233 1.23 2.59 15.58
CA ASN A 233 1.96 3.60 14.81
C ASN A 233 1.46 3.58 13.37
N VAL A 234 1.07 4.75 12.85
CA VAL A 234 0.53 4.89 11.49
C VAL A 234 1.42 5.80 10.68
N GLN A 235 1.87 5.32 9.53
CA GLN A 235 2.55 6.11 8.52
C GLN A 235 1.67 6.25 7.27
N ARG A 236 1.68 7.44 6.67
CA ARG A 236 0.98 7.73 5.42
C ARG A 236 1.98 8.08 4.33
N SER A 237 1.66 7.78 3.07
CA SER A 237 2.37 8.35 1.94
C SER A 237 2.39 9.88 2.01
N ALA A 238 3.54 10.48 1.71
CA ALA A 238 3.73 11.93 1.82
C ALA A 238 2.80 12.72 0.89
N ASN A 239 2.51 12.15 -0.29
CA ASN A 239 1.60 12.72 -1.29
C ASN A 239 0.55 11.67 -1.69
N PRO A 240 -0.67 12.09 -2.06
CA PRO A 240 -1.66 11.20 -2.65
C PRO A 240 -1.29 10.83 -4.10
N ASP A 241 -1.83 9.72 -4.60
CA ASP A 241 -1.76 9.33 -6.01
C ASP A 241 -2.55 10.29 -6.94
N GLN A 242 -2.73 9.91 -8.21
CA GLN A 242 -3.39 10.77 -9.21
C GLN A 242 -4.90 10.90 -8.93
N GLU A 243 -5.49 9.90 -8.29
CA GLU A 243 -6.90 9.81 -7.92
C GLU A 243 -7.17 10.36 -6.50
N GLY A 244 -6.15 10.74 -5.74
CA GLY A 244 -6.29 11.22 -4.36
C GLY A 244 -6.04 10.15 -3.30
N GLY A 245 -5.68 8.93 -3.67
CA GLY A 245 -5.43 7.84 -2.73
C GLY A 245 -4.17 8.02 -1.91
N TYR A 246 -4.25 7.69 -0.62
CA TYR A 246 -3.10 7.57 0.26
C TYR A 246 -2.80 6.11 0.57
N VAL A 247 -1.51 5.79 0.71
CA VAL A 247 -1.06 4.50 1.20
C VAL A 247 -0.75 4.61 2.70
N TRP A 248 -1.25 3.64 3.45
CA TRP A 248 -1.20 3.61 4.90
C TRP A 248 -0.44 2.39 5.39
N LEU A 249 0.56 2.58 6.25
CA LEU A 249 1.26 1.51 6.95
C LEU A 249 0.92 1.59 8.44
N VAL A 250 0.22 0.58 8.95
CA VAL A 250 -0.19 0.47 10.35
C VAL A 250 0.66 -0.57 11.05
N THR A 251 1.33 -0.18 12.13
CA THR A 251 2.13 -1.06 12.99
C THR A 251 1.47 -1.15 14.36
N PHE A 252 1.04 -2.33 14.78
CA PHE A 252 0.54 -2.54 16.14
C PHE A 252 1.72 -2.63 17.11
N LEU A 253 1.68 -1.83 18.18
CA LEU A 253 2.75 -1.73 19.17
C LEU A 253 2.38 -2.39 20.51
N ASP A 254 1.09 -2.58 20.76
CA ASP A 254 0.59 -3.18 22.01
C ASP A 254 0.77 -4.71 22.03
N ASN A 255 1.60 -5.19 22.94
CA ASN A 255 1.91 -6.61 23.09
C ASN A 255 0.97 -7.36 24.07
N VAL A 256 -0.09 -6.71 24.56
CA VAL A 256 -1.11 -7.28 25.45
C VAL A 256 -2.42 -7.51 24.70
N LEU A 257 -2.96 -6.47 24.05
CA LEU A 257 -4.19 -6.50 23.27
C LEU A 257 -3.97 -7.03 21.84
N ASN A 258 -2.80 -6.74 21.26
CA ASN A 258 -2.44 -7.13 19.89
C ASN A 258 -1.16 -7.99 19.88
N SER A 259 -1.14 -9.00 20.75
CA SER A 259 -0.05 -9.98 20.80
C SER A 259 -0.18 -11.08 19.75
N GLY A 260 0.93 -11.51 19.16
CA GLY A 260 0.98 -12.69 18.29
C GLY A 260 0.55 -12.41 16.86
N ASP A 261 0.03 -13.44 16.18
CA ASP A 261 -0.49 -13.29 14.81
C ASP A 261 -1.78 -12.50 14.81
N LEU A 262 -1.77 -11.38 14.11
CA LEU A 262 -2.91 -10.49 14.01
C LEU A 262 -3.72 -10.85 12.77
N PRO A 263 -5.04 -11.02 12.90
CA PRO A 263 -5.89 -11.16 11.73
C PRO A 263 -5.82 -9.89 10.89
N LEU A 264 -6.05 -10.06 9.58
CA LEU A 264 -6.03 -8.95 8.64
C LEU A 264 -7.08 -7.89 9.02
N LEU A 265 -6.67 -6.62 8.97
CA LEU A 265 -7.60 -5.49 9.00
C LEU A 265 -8.50 -5.56 7.77
N GLN A 266 -9.82 -5.51 7.99
CA GLN A 266 -10.79 -5.54 6.90
C GLN A 266 -11.22 -4.11 6.58
N GLY A 267 -10.95 -3.66 5.36
CA GLY A 267 -11.42 -2.36 4.88
C GLY A 267 -12.84 -2.43 4.35
N ASN A 268 -13.70 -1.51 4.80
CA ASN A 268 -15.00 -1.26 4.20
C ASN A 268 -14.97 0.09 3.46
N ALA A 269 -14.97 0.00 2.14
CA ALA A 269 -14.94 1.13 1.22
C ALA A 269 -16.33 1.51 0.66
N SER A 270 -17.42 1.00 1.22
CA SER A 270 -18.78 1.22 0.66
C SER A 270 -19.23 2.67 0.65
N THR A 271 -18.61 3.53 1.46
CA THR A 271 -18.86 4.97 1.52
C THR A 271 -17.77 5.81 0.86
N LEU A 272 -16.78 5.18 0.21
CA LEU A 272 -15.81 5.89 -0.64
C LEU A 272 -16.47 6.23 -1.97
N SER A 273 -16.19 7.43 -2.48
CA SER A 273 -16.45 7.80 -3.87
C SER A 273 -15.23 7.51 -4.73
N GLY A 274 -15.45 7.27 -6.03
CA GLY A 274 -14.41 6.87 -6.97
C GLY A 274 -14.16 5.35 -6.99
N GLU A 275 -13.43 4.85 -7.98
CA GLU A 275 -13.03 3.43 -8.06
C GLU A 275 -11.92 3.13 -7.04
N ALA A 276 -12.29 3.04 -5.76
CA ALA A 276 -11.40 2.71 -4.66
C ALA A 276 -11.39 1.19 -4.39
N THR A 277 -10.21 0.60 -4.21
CA THR A 277 -10.09 -0.76 -3.69
C THR A 277 -9.03 -0.79 -2.60
N VAL A 278 -9.30 -1.53 -1.51
CA VAL A 278 -8.30 -1.82 -0.47
C VAL A 278 -7.53 -3.03 -0.95
N VAL A 279 -6.32 -2.84 -1.46
CA VAL A 279 -5.65 -3.86 -2.30
C VAL A 279 -4.69 -4.77 -1.54
N ASP A 280 -4.14 -4.38 -0.38
CA ASP A 280 -3.17 -5.27 0.25
C ASP A 280 -3.14 -5.19 1.78
N VAL A 281 -3.25 -6.35 2.41
CA VAL A 281 -2.99 -6.52 3.85
C VAL A 281 -1.92 -7.59 3.97
N GLN A 282 -0.70 -7.14 4.23
CA GLN A 282 0.44 -8.02 4.43
C GLN A 282 0.56 -8.36 5.91
N ALA A 283 0.67 -9.65 6.23
CA ALA A 283 1.00 -10.08 7.60
C ALA A 283 2.32 -9.43 8.02
N GLY A 284 2.34 -8.82 9.21
CA GLY A 284 3.56 -8.28 9.79
C GLY A 284 4.63 -9.38 9.87
N ILE A 285 5.83 -9.07 9.40
CA ILE A 285 6.97 -9.99 9.51
C ILE A 285 7.63 -9.71 10.86
N THR A 286 7.51 -10.65 11.79
CA THR A 286 8.32 -10.68 13.00
C THR A 286 9.31 -11.84 12.91
N ASN A 287 10.54 -11.60 13.33
CA ASN A 287 11.57 -12.63 13.42
C ASN A 287 11.30 -13.65 14.55
N PHE A 288 10.33 -13.34 15.43
CA PHE A 288 10.01 -14.15 16.60
C PHE A 288 8.52 -14.12 16.97
N ARG A 289 7.94 -15.30 17.18
CA ARG A 289 6.64 -15.53 17.85
C ARG A 289 6.74 -16.77 18.74
N LYS A 290 6.15 -16.70 19.93
CA LYS A 290 5.99 -17.85 20.81
C LYS A 290 4.88 -18.75 20.26
N GLU A 291 5.12 -20.05 20.30
CA GLU A 291 4.04 -21.03 20.09
C GLU A 291 3.03 -20.95 21.24
N VAL A 292 1.75 -20.94 20.89
CA VAL A 292 0.64 -21.05 21.83
C VAL A 292 -0.34 -22.10 21.34
N VAL A 293 -0.64 -23.09 22.18
CA VAL A 293 -1.66 -24.11 21.91
C VAL A 293 -2.84 -23.90 22.85
N VAL A 294 -4.03 -23.66 22.29
CA VAL A 294 -5.27 -23.46 23.07
C VAL A 294 -6.28 -24.56 22.76
N PHE A 295 -6.85 -25.15 23.81
CA PHE A 295 -7.91 -26.17 23.70
C PHE A 295 -8.76 -26.20 24.97
N SER A 296 -9.94 -26.82 24.90
CA SER A 296 -10.73 -27.18 26.09
C SER A 296 -10.84 -28.69 26.23
N CYS A 297 -10.96 -29.19 27.46
CA CYS A 297 -11.10 -30.62 27.75
C CYS A 297 -12.31 -30.92 28.65
N GLN A 298 -13.18 -31.81 28.18
CA GLN A 298 -14.27 -32.39 28.98
C GLN A 298 -14.01 -33.86 29.26
N ALA A 299 -14.06 -34.27 30.52
CA ALA A 299 -13.84 -35.66 30.92
C ALA A 299 -14.39 -35.93 32.33
N THR A 300 -14.71 -37.19 32.63
CA THR A 300 -15.05 -37.67 33.98
C THR A 300 -14.13 -38.78 34.48
N VAL A 301 -13.39 -39.44 33.59
CA VAL A 301 -12.51 -40.56 33.92
C VAL A 301 -11.33 -40.70 32.94
N GLY A 302 -10.26 -41.36 33.41
CA GLY A 302 -9.10 -41.74 32.61
C GLY A 302 -8.07 -40.63 32.40
N ASN A 303 -7.47 -40.58 31.20
CA ASN A 303 -6.25 -39.83 30.96
C ASN A 303 -6.33 -38.96 29.70
N VAL A 304 -5.44 -37.97 29.61
CA VAL A 304 -5.16 -37.15 28.43
C VAL A 304 -3.72 -37.39 28.01
N GLY A 305 -3.50 -37.60 26.71
CA GLY A 305 -2.20 -37.79 26.10
C GLY A 305 -1.68 -36.53 25.42
N PHE A 306 -0.42 -36.19 25.70
CA PHE A 306 0.35 -35.15 25.02
C PHE A 306 1.46 -35.79 24.20
N THR A 307 1.54 -35.45 22.91
CA THR A 307 2.47 -36.07 21.96
C THR A 307 3.34 -35.01 21.30
N TYR A 308 4.66 -35.21 21.36
CA TYR A 308 5.64 -34.36 20.67
C TYR A 308 6.80 -35.23 20.18
N GLY A 309 7.29 -34.98 18.95
CA GLY A 309 8.41 -35.75 18.39
C GLY A 309 8.17 -37.27 18.32
N GLY A 310 6.91 -37.71 18.20
CA GLY A 310 6.52 -39.13 18.24
C GLY A 310 6.52 -39.78 19.64
N VAL A 311 6.82 -39.01 20.69
CA VAL A 311 6.75 -39.47 22.08
C VAL A 311 5.43 -39.01 22.70
N THR A 312 4.67 -39.93 23.28
CA THR A 312 3.43 -39.62 24.01
C THR A 312 3.61 -39.79 25.52
N LYS A 313 3.12 -38.81 26.28
CA LYS A 313 3.03 -38.85 27.74
C LYS A 313 1.59 -38.61 28.16
N GLU A 314 1.11 -39.42 29.10
CA GLU A 314 -0.26 -39.34 29.59
C GLU A 314 -0.30 -38.81 31.03
N ILE A 315 -1.36 -38.07 31.34
CA ILE A 315 -1.67 -37.57 32.67
C ILE A 315 -3.17 -37.73 32.95
N THR A 316 -3.53 -37.89 34.22
CA THR A 316 -4.93 -38.08 34.62
C THR A 316 -5.78 -36.87 34.24
N PHE A 317 -7.02 -37.11 33.82
CA PHE A 317 -7.93 -36.06 33.31
C PHE A 317 -8.14 -34.90 34.32
N ASN A 318 -8.11 -35.20 35.61
CA ASN A 318 -8.30 -34.24 36.70
C ASN A 318 -6.99 -33.75 37.32
N ALA A 319 -5.86 -33.88 36.62
CA ALA A 319 -4.59 -33.32 37.09
C ALA A 319 -4.67 -31.80 37.21
N ALA A 320 -3.93 -31.24 38.18
CA ALA A 320 -3.81 -29.80 38.28
C ALA A 320 -3.03 -29.26 37.07
N LEU A 321 -3.34 -28.04 36.62
CA LEU A 321 -2.62 -27.45 35.48
C LEU A 321 -1.11 -27.33 35.73
N SER A 322 -0.68 -27.16 36.99
CA SER A 322 0.73 -27.21 37.38
C SER A 322 1.39 -28.57 37.13
N ASP A 323 0.65 -29.67 37.29
CA ASP A 323 1.16 -31.02 37.03
C ASP A 323 1.29 -31.25 35.51
N VAL A 324 0.36 -30.70 34.72
CA VAL A 324 0.43 -30.71 33.26
C VAL A 324 1.65 -29.91 32.79
N GLU A 325 1.89 -28.73 33.38
CA GLU A 325 3.06 -27.91 33.10
C GLU A 325 4.38 -28.64 33.39
N ALA A 326 4.45 -29.31 34.54
CA ALA A 326 5.62 -30.12 34.91
C ALA A 326 5.83 -31.30 33.96
N LEU A 327 4.76 -31.98 33.54
CA LEU A 327 4.82 -33.06 32.56
C LEU A 327 5.35 -32.55 31.21
N LEU A 328 4.81 -31.44 30.71
CA LEU A 328 5.23 -30.89 29.44
C LEU A 328 6.68 -30.41 29.50
N SER A 329 7.04 -29.57 30.47
CA SER A 329 8.37 -28.97 30.58
C SER A 329 9.45 -30.03 30.81
N VAL A 330 9.32 -30.82 31.88
CA VAL A 330 10.41 -31.68 32.36
C VAL A 330 10.41 -33.05 31.68
N VAL A 331 9.23 -33.61 31.41
CA VAL A 331 9.10 -35.02 30.99
C VAL A 331 8.98 -35.17 29.48
N LEU A 332 8.17 -34.34 28.82
CA LEU A 332 7.93 -34.45 27.38
C LEU A 332 8.99 -33.69 26.58
N PHE A 333 9.28 -32.43 26.94
CA PHE A 333 10.24 -31.58 26.22
C PHE A 333 11.66 -31.62 26.80
N GLY A 334 11.82 -32.02 28.07
CA GLY A 334 13.14 -32.11 28.71
C GLY A 334 13.82 -30.74 28.90
N VAL A 335 13.03 -29.69 29.08
CA VAL A 335 13.47 -28.30 29.28
C VAL A 335 13.31 -27.89 30.74
N GLU A 336 13.90 -26.75 31.13
CA GLU A 336 13.74 -26.27 32.51
C GLU A 336 12.26 -26.01 32.84
N ALA A 337 11.91 -26.11 34.13
CA ALA A 337 10.59 -25.65 34.60
C ALA A 337 10.33 -24.20 34.16
N GLU A 338 9.06 -23.84 33.96
CA GLU A 338 8.60 -22.52 33.47
C GLU A 338 8.89 -22.24 31.98
N SER A 339 9.65 -23.11 31.29
CA SER A 339 9.87 -23.01 29.83
C SER A 339 8.59 -23.21 29.03
N ILE A 340 7.61 -23.90 29.61
CA ILE A 340 6.24 -24.04 29.11
C ILE A 340 5.34 -23.63 30.26
N SER A 341 4.31 -22.82 30.01
CA SER A 341 3.31 -22.46 31.01
C SER A 341 1.92 -22.95 30.62
N VAL A 342 1.17 -23.50 31.57
CA VAL A 342 -0.19 -24.02 31.34
C VAL A 342 -1.18 -23.25 32.20
N THR A 343 -2.05 -22.49 31.55
CA THR A 343 -2.97 -21.56 32.22
C THR A 343 -4.39 -21.66 31.67
N THR A 344 -5.35 -21.02 32.34
CA THR A 344 -6.70 -20.79 31.82
C THR A 344 -7.12 -19.37 32.19
N ASN A 345 -7.99 -18.76 31.38
CA ASN A 345 -8.55 -17.43 31.68
C ASN A 345 -9.72 -17.49 32.69
N SER A 346 -9.80 -18.55 33.48
CA SER A 346 -10.93 -18.86 34.37
C SER A 346 -10.46 -19.47 35.69
N ALA A 347 -11.37 -19.68 36.65
CA ALA A 347 -11.04 -20.37 37.90
C ALA A 347 -10.83 -21.90 37.75
N GLN A 348 -10.81 -22.44 36.52
CA GLN A 348 -10.59 -23.87 36.29
C GLN A 348 -9.13 -24.25 36.58
N THR A 349 -8.87 -24.95 37.68
CA THR A 349 -7.50 -25.35 38.05
C THR A 349 -7.09 -26.74 37.57
N LEU A 350 -8.00 -27.47 36.93
CA LEU A 350 -7.81 -28.86 36.50
C LEU A 350 -7.79 -28.97 34.97
N LEU A 351 -7.09 -29.98 34.46
CA LEU A 351 -6.94 -30.24 33.02
C LEU A 351 -8.29 -30.48 32.32
N CYS A 352 -9.19 -31.27 32.90
CA CYS A 352 -10.52 -31.52 32.33
C CYS A 352 -11.60 -31.38 33.41
N VAL A 353 -12.80 -30.97 33.00
CA VAL A 353 -13.98 -30.88 33.87
C VAL A 353 -15.20 -31.53 33.23
N ALA A 354 -16.13 -32.03 34.05
CA ALA A 354 -17.29 -32.79 33.57
C ALA A 354 -18.29 -31.97 32.71
N ALA A 355 -18.32 -30.64 32.89
CA ALA A 355 -19.20 -29.75 32.14
C ALA A 355 -18.60 -28.33 32.09
N ASN A 356 -18.95 -27.56 31.05
CA ASN A 356 -18.54 -26.16 30.86
C ASN A 356 -17.02 -25.92 30.88
N ALA A 357 -16.26 -26.87 30.31
CA ALA A 357 -14.81 -26.75 30.16
C ALA A 357 -14.41 -25.41 29.55
N LYS A 358 -13.33 -24.85 30.09
CA LYS A 358 -12.75 -23.59 29.67
C LYS A 358 -11.49 -23.85 28.87
N ASP A 359 -11.09 -22.82 28.13
CA ASP A 359 -9.87 -22.86 27.35
C ASP A 359 -8.66 -22.94 28.29
N ILE A 360 -7.80 -23.89 27.97
CA ILE A 360 -6.50 -24.13 28.55
C ILE A 360 -5.50 -23.66 27.51
N LYS A 361 -4.61 -22.78 27.94
CA LYS A 361 -3.59 -22.15 27.13
C LYS A 361 -2.23 -22.70 27.55
N ILE A 362 -1.56 -23.36 26.62
CA ILE A 362 -0.18 -23.78 26.74
C ILE A 362 0.67 -22.76 25.98
N VAL A 363 1.63 -22.12 26.65
CA VAL A 363 2.57 -21.17 26.01
C VAL A 363 3.97 -21.73 26.12
N PHE A 364 4.67 -21.79 24.99
CA PHE A 364 6.06 -22.19 24.93
C PHE A 364 6.94 -20.95 25.09
N ASN A 365 7.38 -20.69 26.32
CA ASN A 365 8.13 -19.50 26.68
C ASN A 365 9.59 -19.55 26.19
N ARG A 366 10.18 -20.75 26.22
CA ARG A 366 11.61 -20.99 25.91
C ARG A 366 11.83 -22.17 24.96
N VAL A 367 10.76 -22.71 24.38
CA VAL A 367 10.82 -23.73 23.32
C VAL A 367 10.46 -23.04 22.02
N TYR A 368 11.38 -23.07 21.05
CA TYR A 368 11.33 -22.22 19.85
C TYR A 368 10.98 -23.00 18.59
N GLY A 369 10.33 -22.32 17.65
CA GLY A 369 9.88 -22.87 16.38
C GLY A 369 8.38 -23.19 16.38
N ASP A 370 7.93 -23.75 15.26
CA ASP A 370 6.58 -24.30 15.10
C ASP A 370 6.52 -25.65 15.83
N ILE A 371 5.80 -25.69 16.96
CA ILE A 371 5.76 -26.87 17.84
C ILE A 371 4.48 -27.66 17.59
N GLN A 372 4.62 -28.78 16.90
CA GLN A 372 3.53 -29.71 16.63
C GLN A 372 3.18 -30.57 17.87
N LEU A 373 2.53 -29.96 18.87
CA LEU A 373 2.02 -30.64 20.06
C LEU A 373 0.66 -31.29 19.79
N GLY A 374 0.61 -32.61 19.78
CA GLY A 374 -0.65 -33.36 19.74
C GLY A 374 -1.28 -33.48 21.13
N VAL A 375 -2.56 -33.10 21.27
CA VAL A 375 -3.34 -33.31 22.50
C VAL A 375 -4.54 -34.20 22.17
N ALA A 376 -4.63 -35.35 22.84
CA ALA A 376 -5.65 -36.35 22.55
C ALA A 376 -6.14 -37.07 23.80
N GLN A 377 -7.23 -37.81 23.66
CA GLN A 377 -7.68 -38.76 24.68
C GLN A 377 -6.58 -39.78 24.98
N GLY A 378 -6.39 -40.12 26.25
CA GLY A 378 -5.46 -41.15 26.69
C GLY A 378 -5.88 -42.56 26.24
N THR A 379 -4.92 -43.45 26.16
CA THR A 379 -5.05 -44.83 25.63
C THR A 379 -5.63 -45.83 26.64
N THR A 380 -5.89 -45.40 27.88
CA THR A 380 -6.54 -46.24 28.89
C THR A 380 -7.99 -46.51 28.50
N ILE A 381 -8.42 -47.79 28.53
CA ILE A 381 -9.74 -48.28 28.06
C ILE A 381 -10.95 -47.55 28.68
N THR A 382 -10.77 -46.89 29.83
CA THR A 382 -11.82 -46.17 30.55
C THR A 382 -11.74 -44.64 30.40
N SER A 383 -10.90 -44.10 29.51
CA SER A 383 -10.82 -42.64 29.31
C SER A 383 -12.01 -42.14 28.51
N ASP A 384 -12.54 -40.97 28.85
CA ASP A 384 -13.65 -40.31 28.14
C ASP A 384 -13.33 -38.87 27.71
N ALA A 385 -12.05 -38.48 27.78
CA ALA A 385 -11.62 -37.12 27.49
C ALA A 385 -11.93 -36.69 26.06
N THR A 386 -12.72 -35.63 25.94
CA THR A 386 -13.04 -34.95 24.68
C THR A 386 -12.24 -33.65 24.61
N ILE A 387 -11.29 -33.59 23.67
CA ILE A 387 -10.42 -32.43 23.43
C ILE A 387 -11.01 -31.62 22.28
N THR A 388 -11.28 -30.34 22.51
CA THR A 388 -11.75 -29.41 21.48
C THR A 388 -10.70 -28.32 21.26
N PRO A 389 -9.94 -28.35 20.15
CA PRO A 389 -8.97 -27.31 19.82
C PRO A 389 -9.62 -25.94 19.59
N ASN A 390 -8.95 -24.87 20.00
CA ASN A 390 -9.32 -23.49 19.66
C ASN A 390 -8.28 -22.91 18.70
N THR A 391 -8.37 -23.28 17.42
CA THR A 391 -7.40 -22.90 16.39
C THR A 391 -7.35 -21.40 16.11
N ALA A 392 -8.40 -20.64 16.47
CA ALA A 392 -8.41 -19.18 16.33
C ALA A 392 -7.60 -18.46 17.43
N ALA A 393 -7.38 -19.12 18.57
CA ALA A 393 -6.61 -18.59 19.69
C ALA A 393 -5.20 -19.22 19.80
N SER A 394 -4.97 -20.37 19.15
CA SER A 394 -3.64 -20.93 18.96
C SER A 394 -2.80 -20.07 18.01
N ILE A 395 -1.50 -20.03 18.24
CA ILE A 395 -0.53 -19.24 17.47
C ILE A 395 0.65 -20.15 17.13
N ASP A 396 0.91 -20.31 15.84
CA ASP A 396 2.09 -21.03 15.36
C ASP A 396 3.35 -20.20 15.69
N GLY A 397 4.30 -20.85 16.34
CA GLY A 397 5.60 -20.28 16.68
C GLY A 397 6.42 -20.05 15.42
N VAL A 398 7.01 -18.85 15.30
CA VAL A 398 7.95 -18.53 14.22
C VAL A 398 9.26 -18.15 14.86
N TYR A 399 10.30 -18.91 14.54
CA TYR A 399 11.67 -18.59 14.90
C TYR A 399 12.51 -18.54 13.63
N TYR A 400 12.93 -17.33 13.23
CA TYR A 400 13.92 -17.20 12.17
C TYR A 400 15.30 -17.42 12.79
N ASP A 401 15.72 -18.68 12.87
CA ASP A 401 17.12 -19.01 13.12
C ASP A 401 17.94 -18.53 11.93
N ASN A 402 18.55 -17.35 12.03
CA ASN A 402 19.52 -16.90 11.06
C ASN A 402 20.92 -17.26 11.56
N PRO A 403 21.49 -18.41 11.16
CA PRO A 403 22.86 -18.76 11.48
C PRO A 403 23.90 -17.76 10.91
N ALA A 404 23.50 -16.71 10.19
CA ALA A 404 24.36 -15.59 9.79
C ALA A 404 24.40 -14.42 10.79
N LEU A 405 23.54 -14.39 11.82
CA LEU A 405 23.51 -13.36 12.87
C LEU A 405 24.26 -13.75 14.16
N VAL A 406 24.91 -14.91 14.20
CA VAL A 406 26.08 -15.11 15.07
C VAL A 406 27.19 -14.17 14.61
N MET A 407 27.98 -13.61 15.54
CA MET A 407 29.23 -12.94 15.18
C MET A 407 30.05 -13.89 14.30
N SER A 408 30.12 -13.61 13.01
CA SER A 408 30.79 -14.44 12.02
C SER A 408 32.02 -13.71 11.49
N GLY A 409 33.05 -14.47 11.09
CA GLY A 409 34.31 -13.94 10.60
C GLY A 409 35.51 -14.38 11.45
N THR A 410 36.68 -13.81 11.14
CA THR A 410 37.92 -14.10 11.85
C THR A 410 38.59 -12.83 12.33
N PHE A 411 39.22 -12.88 13.51
CA PHE A 411 40.04 -11.80 14.05
C PHE A 411 41.46 -12.30 14.31
N GLN A 412 42.42 -11.37 14.41
CA GLN A 412 43.80 -11.66 14.82
C GLN A 412 44.15 -10.76 16.00
N VAL A 413 44.88 -11.31 16.97
CA VAL A 413 45.37 -10.54 18.12
C VAL A 413 46.87 -10.35 17.98
N GLY A 414 47.35 -9.12 18.16
CA GLY A 414 48.76 -8.76 18.01
C GLY A 414 49.44 -8.47 19.35
N TYR A 415 50.67 -8.95 19.51
CA TYR A 415 51.56 -8.61 20.63
C TYR A 415 52.98 -8.37 20.12
N GLN A 416 53.57 -7.23 20.51
CA GLN A 416 54.93 -6.81 20.11
C GLN A 416 55.22 -6.90 18.60
N GLY A 417 54.21 -6.63 17.76
CA GLY A 417 54.34 -6.64 16.29
C GLY A 417 54.22 -8.02 15.65
N GLN A 418 53.99 -9.09 16.41
CA GLN A 418 53.55 -10.38 15.89
C GLN A 418 52.05 -10.58 16.11
N TYR A 419 51.40 -11.35 15.25
CA TYR A 419 49.95 -11.57 15.28
C TYR A 419 49.63 -13.05 15.28
N THR A 420 48.60 -13.44 16.03
CA THR A 420 48.04 -14.80 15.95
C THR A 420 47.63 -15.11 14.52
N ARG A 421 47.46 -16.40 14.22
CA ARG A 421 46.70 -16.83 13.04
C ARG A 421 45.26 -16.28 13.16
N PRO A 422 44.53 -16.09 12.04
CA PRO A 422 43.11 -15.75 12.11
C PRO A 422 42.35 -16.76 12.99
N LEU A 423 41.70 -16.25 14.03
CA LEU A 423 40.87 -16.99 14.98
C LEU A 423 39.41 -16.73 14.61
N ASN A 424 38.57 -17.76 14.73
CA ASN A 424 37.14 -17.60 14.49
C ASN A 424 36.54 -16.69 15.56
N ALA A 425 35.57 -15.84 15.21
CA ALA A 425 34.86 -14.99 16.16
C ALA A 425 34.21 -15.76 17.33
N GLU A 426 33.89 -17.05 17.15
CA GLU A 426 33.37 -17.95 18.19
C GLU A 426 34.47 -18.63 19.04
N SER A 427 35.75 -18.37 18.76
CA SER A 427 36.86 -19.09 19.40
C SER A 427 36.77 -19.06 20.93
N THR A 428 37.05 -20.20 21.55
CA THR A 428 37.07 -20.33 23.01
C THR A 428 38.30 -19.62 23.60
N ALA A 429 38.28 -19.37 24.91
CA ALA A 429 39.42 -18.79 25.61
C ALA A 429 40.70 -19.62 25.41
N ASP A 430 40.58 -20.95 25.42
CA ASP A 430 41.70 -21.86 25.15
C ASP A 430 42.22 -21.74 23.72
N GLN A 431 41.35 -21.60 22.72
CA GLN A 431 41.77 -21.43 21.34
C GLN A 431 42.51 -20.11 21.12
N LEU A 432 42.08 -19.03 21.78
CA LEU A 432 42.81 -17.77 21.77
C LEU A 432 44.14 -17.88 22.53
N ARG A 433 44.17 -18.58 23.66
CA ARG A 433 45.41 -18.88 24.40
C ARG A 433 46.42 -19.61 23.51
N TYR A 434 46.01 -20.71 22.87
CA TYR A 434 46.87 -21.44 21.94
C TYR A 434 47.34 -20.56 20.78
N GLY A 435 46.46 -19.71 20.25
CA GLY A 435 46.82 -18.75 19.20
C GLY A 435 47.91 -17.76 19.62
N LEU A 436 47.92 -17.35 20.88
CA LEU A 436 48.88 -16.42 21.46
C LEU A 436 50.19 -17.09 21.92
N GLU A 437 50.14 -18.31 22.48
CA GLU A 437 51.33 -19.09 22.89
C GLU A 437 52.18 -19.59 21.70
N ILE A 438 51.64 -19.52 20.48
CA ILE A 438 52.38 -19.80 19.24
C ILE A 438 53.30 -18.63 18.85
N LEU A 439 53.09 -17.42 19.38
CA LEU A 439 53.96 -16.30 19.11
C LEU A 439 55.25 -16.46 19.91
N ASP A 440 56.41 -16.40 19.25
CA ASP A 440 57.74 -16.60 19.89
C ASP A 440 58.01 -15.61 21.05
N THR A 441 57.23 -14.52 21.12
CA THR A 441 57.27 -13.50 22.16
C THR A 441 56.47 -13.82 23.42
N ILE A 442 55.69 -14.91 23.45
CA ILE A 442 54.80 -15.28 24.56
C ILE A 442 55.10 -16.72 24.97
N GLU A 443 55.66 -16.91 26.17
CA GLU A 443 55.99 -18.23 26.71
C GLU A 443 54.80 -18.91 27.40
N THR A 444 54.03 -18.16 28.20
CA THR A 444 52.77 -18.62 28.83
C THR A 444 51.79 -17.47 28.95
N ILE A 445 50.50 -17.74 28.77
CA ILE A 445 49.44 -16.74 28.94
C ILE A 445 48.17 -17.39 29.49
N SER A 446 47.44 -16.66 30.33
CA SER A 446 46.08 -17.04 30.73
C SER A 446 45.09 -16.19 29.95
N VAL A 447 44.08 -16.85 29.39
CA VAL A 447 42.99 -16.18 28.67
C VAL A 447 41.70 -16.61 29.32
N THR A 448 40.87 -15.64 29.68
CA THR A 448 39.48 -15.85 30.08
C THR A 448 38.59 -15.18 29.05
N ARG A 449 37.43 -15.79 28.80
CA ARG A 449 36.38 -15.22 27.96
C ARG A 449 35.21 -14.86 28.87
N GLU A 450 34.82 -13.60 28.84
CA GLU A 450 33.62 -13.11 29.51
C GLU A 450 32.63 -12.58 28.48
N GLN A 451 31.37 -12.48 28.88
CA GLN A 451 30.36 -11.78 28.11
C GLN A 451 30.72 -10.29 27.99
N SER A 452 30.50 -9.69 26.82
CA SER A 452 30.66 -8.25 26.58
C SER A 452 29.61 -7.46 27.35
N TYR A 453 29.98 -6.33 27.94
CA TYR A 453 29.02 -5.57 28.72
C TYR A 453 29.17 -4.06 28.55
N ARG A 454 28.05 -3.36 28.74
CA ARG A 454 27.97 -1.90 28.69
C ARG A 454 27.29 -1.38 29.95
N ALA A 455 27.79 -0.25 30.47
CA ALA A 455 27.21 0.39 31.64
C ALA A 455 25.80 0.91 31.32
N LEU A 456 24.87 0.62 32.21
CA LEU A 456 23.50 1.12 32.20
C LEU A 456 23.44 2.53 32.82
N PRO A 457 22.44 3.35 32.44
CA PRO A 457 22.19 4.63 33.09
C PRO A 457 21.66 4.44 34.52
N GLY A 458 22.01 5.37 35.40
CA GLY A 458 21.68 5.29 36.82
C GLY A 458 22.66 4.43 37.62
N LYS A 459 22.60 4.54 38.94
CA LYS A 459 23.37 3.71 39.88
C LYS A 459 22.45 3.10 40.93
N ILE A 460 22.91 2.00 41.51
CA ILE A 460 22.15 1.24 42.50
C ILE A 460 22.88 1.16 43.85
N ASP A 461 22.09 1.03 44.90
CA ASP A 461 22.52 0.62 46.21
C ASP A 461 22.28 -0.89 46.35
N VAL A 462 23.31 -1.57 46.85
CA VAL A 462 23.37 -3.04 46.98
C VAL A 462 23.61 -3.40 48.43
N THR A 463 22.94 -4.44 48.92
CA THR A 463 23.12 -4.92 50.30
C THR A 463 23.41 -6.40 50.29
N GLU A 464 24.47 -6.82 50.98
CA GLU A 464 24.89 -8.22 51.04
C GLU A 464 23.74 -9.12 51.50
N GLY A 465 23.43 -10.14 50.71
CA GLY A 465 22.36 -11.09 50.99
C GLY A 465 20.94 -10.61 50.66
N GLU A 466 20.73 -9.34 50.30
CA GLU A 466 19.42 -8.85 49.85
C GLU A 466 19.11 -9.35 48.44
N ILE A 467 17.86 -9.77 48.25
CA ILE A 467 17.39 -10.38 46.99
C ILE A 467 17.01 -9.33 45.94
N PHE A 468 17.25 -8.06 46.23
CA PHE A 468 17.00 -6.95 45.32
C PHE A 468 18.03 -5.86 45.52
N VAL A 469 18.14 -5.02 44.50
CA VAL A 469 18.93 -3.78 44.52
C VAL A 469 18.01 -2.61 44.30
N THR A 470 18.38 -1.44 44.81
CA THR A 470 17.54 -0.23 44.74
C THR A 470 18.26 0.87 44.00
N CYS A 471 17.56 1.70 43.23
CA CYS A 471 18.13 2.88 42.61
C CYS A 471 18.69 3.82 43.70
N SER A 472 19.95 4.23 43.54
CA SER A 472 20.62 5.11 44.50
C SER A 472 19.91 6.46 44.59
N SER A 473 19.96 7.08 45.77
CA SER A 473 19.35 8.39 45.99
C SER A 473 19.88 9.44 45.00
N GLY A 474 18.99 10.09 44.25
CA GLY A 474 19.35 11.13 43.29
C GLY A 474 19.71 10.63 41.88
N GLU A 475 19.73 9.32 41.64
CA GLU A 475 19.90 8.71 40.31
C GLU A 475 18.53 8.49 39.64
N THR A 476 18.55 8.26 38.32
CA THR A 476 17.35 7.93 37.53
C THR A 476 17.56 6.60 36.80
N CYS A 477 16.94 5.53 37.32
CA CYS A 477 17.18 4.16 36.82
C CYS A 477 16.05 3.59 35.95
N THR A 478 14.79 4.03 36.16
CA THR A 478 13.59 3.72 35.34
C THR A 478 13.47 2.24 34.92
N PHE A 479 13.62 1.32 35.87
CA PHE A 479 13.74 -0.13 35.59
C PHE A 479 12.50 -0.73 34.91
N ASP A 480 11.32 -0.21 35.24
CA ASP A 480 10.02 -0.62 34.71
C ASP A 480 9.84 -0.39 33.21
N SER A 481 10.47 0.65 32.68
CA SER A 481 10.40 1.04 31.27
C SER A 481 11.63 0.63 30.45
N ALA A 482 12.68 0.16 31.13
CA ALA A 482 13.93 -0.21 30.50
C ALA A 482 13.96 -1.69 30.10
N SER A 483 14.49 -2.00 28.91
CA SER A 483 14.60 -3.40 28.43
C SER A 483 15.40 -4.30 29.39
N TYR A 484 16.37 -3.75 30.11
CA TYR A 484 17.20 -4.47 31.08
C TYR A 484 16.51 -4.72 32.43
N GLY A 485 15.37 -4.08 32.71
CA GLY A 485 14.59 -4.35 33.93
C GLY A 485 13.59 -5.50 33.76
N LEU A 486 13.52 -6.11 32.58
CA LEU A 486 12.60 -7.23 32.31
C LEU A 486 13.06 -8.53 32.99
N PRO A 487 12.15 -9.36 33.51
CA PRO A 487 12.51 -10.62 34.13
C PRO A 487 13.21 -11.55 33.12
N GLY A 488 14.29 -12.21 33.53
CA GLY A 488 15.13 -13.06 32.69
C GLY A 488 16.22 -12.29 31.93
N TYR A 489 16.25 -10.96 31.99
CA TYR A 489 17.37 -10.19 31.45
C TYR A 489 18.61 -10.37 32.33
N THR A 490 19.79 -10.47 31.71
CA THR A 490 21.04 -10.67 32.43
C THR A 490 21.74 -9.34 32.63
N ILE A 491 21.99 -8.98 33.89
CA ILE A 491 22.76 -7.80 34.28
C ILE A 491 23.98 -8.22 35.09
N ARG A 492 25.01 -7.37 35.09
CA ARG A 492 26.23 -7.57 35.85
C ARG A 492 26.35 -6.49 36.91
N ILE A 493 26.58 -6.89 38.15
CA ILE A 493 26.78 -6.02 39.30
C ILE A 493 28.05 -6.48 40.03
N ASP A 494 29.02 -5.58 40.22
CA ASP A 494 30.29 -5.85 40.92
C ASP A 494 31.01 -7.14 40.51
N GLY A 495 30.98 -7.43 39.21
CA GLY A 495 31.69 -8.55 38.61
C GLY A 495 30.85 -9.81 38.41
N ASP A 496 29.76 -9.96 39.16
CA ASP A 496 28.90 -11.14 39.11
C ASP A 496 27.68 -10.89 38.23
N TRP A 497 27.25 -11.94 37.53
CA TRP A 497 26.06 -11.90 36.68
C TRP A 497 24.84 -12.36 37.44
N TYR A 498 23.78 -11.58 37.31
CA TYR A 498 22.46 -11.82 37.88
C TYR A 498 21.44 -11.80 36.75
N THR A 499 20.35 -12.55 36.92
CA THR A 499 19.13 -12.34 36.14
C THR A 499 18.18 -11.43 36.90
N ILE A 500 17.34 -10.70 36.18
CA ILE A 500 16.26 -9.96 36.82
C ILE A 500 15.08 -10.89 37.08
N ARG A 501 14.45 -10.77 38.24
CA ARG A 501 13.23 -11.48 38.61
C ARG A 501 12.05 -10.53 38.72
N THR A 502 10.85 -11.07 38.57
CA THR A 502 9.61 -10.36 38.95
C THR A 502 9.52 -10.25 40.47
N ASP A 503 9.03 -9.12 40.97
CA ASP A 503 8.60 -8.99 42.36
C ASP A 503 7.55 -10.07 42.67
N LEU A 504 7.67 -10.73 43.82
CA LEU A 504 6.71 -11.75 44.29
C LEU A 504 5.40 -11.14 44.82
N THR A 505 5.35 -9.83 45.01
CA THR A 505 4.25 -9.09 45.65
C THR A 505 3.59 -8.05 44.74
N SER A 506 4.26 -7.59 43.68
CA SER A 506 3.73 -6.65 42.69
C SER A 506 3.78 -7.28 41.29
N PRO A 507 2.65 -7.36 40.55
CA PRO A 507 2.61 -7.93 39.21
C PRO A 507 3.25 -7.04 38.11
N GLY A 508 3.82 -5.89 38.48
CA GLY A 508 4.55 -5.00 37.58
C GLY A 508 6.02 -4.83 38.00
N LEU A 509 6.88 -4.48 37.06
CA LEU A 509 8.27 -4.13 37.33
C LEU A 509 8.34 -2.90 38.23
N ASP A 510 9.12 -2.97 39.31
CA ASP A 510 9.34 -1.84 40.21
C ASP A 510 10.25 -0.82 39.52
N ASN A 511 9.88 0.45 39.55
CA ASN A 511 10.63 1.53 38.88
C ASN A 511 11.98 1.84 39.54
N THR A 512 12.15 1.43 40.80
CA THR A 512 13.33 1.72 41.63
C THR A 512 14.01 0.46 42.17
N ARG A 513 13.42 -0.73 42.04
CA ARG A 513 14.03 -1.98 42.52
C ARG A 513 14.17 -3.04 41.43
N LEU A 514 15.29 -3.74 41.45
CA LEU A 514 15.54 -4.92 40.64
C LEU A 514 15.74 -6.12 41.53
N TYR A 515 14.88 -7.12 41.40
CA TYR A 515 15.04 -8.38 42.13
C TYR A 515 16.05 -9.27 41.40
N LEU A 516 16.97 -9.86 42.16
CA LEU A 516 18.09 -10.63 41.65
C LEU A 516 17.76 -12.11 41.62
N GLY A 517 18.17 -12.74 40.52
CA GLY A 517 18.25 -14.17 40.36
C GLY A 517 19.66 -14.60 39.97
N ASP A 518 19.97 -15.87 40.19
CA ASP A 518 21.13 -16.50 39.60
C ASP A 518 20.96 -16.61 38.08
N LEU A 519 21.95 -17.15 37.37
CA LEU A 519 21.89 -17.32 35.92
C LEU A 519 20.80 -18.28 35.43
N ASN A 520 20.16 -19.01 36.34
CA ASN A 520 19.03 -19.90 36.06
C ASN A 520 17.67 -19.27 36.46
N GLY A 521 17.64 -18.00 36.87
CA GLY A 521 16.43 -17.29 37.26
C GLY A 521 15.95 -17.54 38.69
N ARG A 522 16.72 -18.30 39.50
CA ARG A 522 16.36 -18.59 40.89
C ARG A 522 16.77 -17.44 41.79
N GLU A 523 15.95 -17.11 42.78
CA GLU A 523 16.27 -16.10 43.78
C GLU A 523 17.67 -16.26 44.36
N ILE A 524 18.43 -15.17 44.33
CA ILE A 524 19.73 -15.11 44.97
C ILE A 524 19.88 -13.74 45.62
N GLY A 525 20.47 -13.73 46.82
CA GLY A 525 20.92 -12.49 47.42
C GLY A 525 22.13 -11.93 46.67
N TYR A 526 22.31 -10.62 46.70
CA TYR A 526 23.54 -10.00 46.22
C TYR A 526 24.75 -10.59 46.97
N LEU A 527 25.75 -11.05 46.23
CA LEU A 527 26.79 -11.96 46.73
C LEU A 527 28.05 -11.26 47.27
N ARG A 528 28.11 -9.94 47.18
CA ARG A 528 29.26 -9.13 47.60
C ARG A 528 28.89 -8.24 48.78
N SER A 529 29.88 -7.54 49.31
CA SER A 529 29.71 -6.59 50.41
C SER A 529 28.77 -5.44 50.03
N THR A 530 27.91 -5.04 50.95
CA THR A 530 27.03 -3.86 50.84
C THR A 530 27.80 -2.62 50.38
N ASP A 531 27.25 -1.91 49.39
CA ASP A 531 27.80 -0.66 48.85
C ASP A 531 26.68 0.23 48.26
N THR A 532 27.01 1.48 47.94
CA THR A 532 26.08 2.47 47.37
C THR A 532 26.65 3.06 46.09
N TYR A 533 25.79 3.55 45.19
CA TYR A 533 26.22 4.17 43.92
C TYR A 533 27.02 3.23 43.00
N VAL A 534 26.65 1.95 42.99
CA VAL A 534 27.22 0.89 42.15
C VAL A 534 26.71 0.99 40.72
N THR A 535 27.59 0.78 39.74
CA THR A 535 27.23 0.75 38.32
C THR A 535 26.77 -0.65 37.91
N VAL A 536 25.63 -0.70 37.23
CA VAL A 536 25.09 -1.92 36.61
C VAL A 536 25.50 -1.98 35.15
N TYR A 537 25.76 -3.18 34.65
CA TYR A 537 26.04 -3.40 33.23
C TYR A 537 25.04 -4.38 32.61
N GLU A 538 24.72 -4.20 31.34
CA GLU A 538 23.96 -5.17 30.53
C GLU A 538 24.88 -5.96 29.62
N TRP A 539 24.46 -7.18 29.24
CA TRP A 539 25.13 -7.95 28.20
C TRP A 539 24.87 -7.32 26.83
N THR A 540 25.93 -6.86 26.15
CA THR A 540 25.83 -6.34 24.77
C THR A 540 26.24 -7.43 23.79
N LYS A 541 25.28 -8.04 23.08
CA LYS A 541 25.54 -9.05 22.05
C LYS A 541 26.41 -8.52 20.92
#